data_AF-A0AAW2K8Y3-F1
#
_entry.id   AF-A0AAW2K8Y3-F1
#
_cell.length_a   1.000
_cell.length_b   1.000
_cell.length_c   1.000
_cell.angle_alpha   90.00
_cell.angle_beta   90.00
_cell.angle_gamma   90.00
#
_symmetry.space_group_name_H-M   'P 1'
#
loop_
_entity.id
_entity.type
_entity.pdbx_description
1 polymer ?
#
loop_
_entity_poly.entity_id
_entity_poly.type
_entity_poly.pdbx_seq_one_letter_code
_entity_poly.pdbx_strand_id
1 'polypeptide(L)'
;MDFITHLPAFIGKTTIWVVVNQLSKSAHFMGLPSKFYVASLTIVFSTEIYRRHGMPKSIVSDRDRLFMSRFWKELFTLNGTTLAFSGTYHPQTDGQMKVLNCILETFLRCFVSEEPKRWLRFLHLAEY
;
A
#
# COMPACT_ATOMS: atom_id res chain seq x y z
N MET A 1 -1.52 -5.85 0.29
CA MET A 1 -1.64 -4.44 -0.11
C MET A 1 -2.78 -3.85 0.67
N ASP A 2 -2.59 -2.65 1.20
CA ASP A 2 -3.55 -1.98 2.08
C ASP A 2 -3.38 -0.46 2.01
N PHE A 3 -4.37 0.29 2.47
CA PHE A 3 -4.35 1.75 2.51
C PHE A 3 -4.45 2.28 3.95
N ILE A 4 -3.53 3.18 4.30
CA ILE A 4 -3.68 4.04 5.48
C ILE A 4 -4.24 5.38 4.99
N THR A 5 -5.50 5.66 5.32
CA THR A 5 -6.24 6.83 4.86
C THR A 5 -6.36 7.90 5.95
N HIS A 6 -6.99 9.04 5.61
CA HIS A 6 -7.30 10.13 6.55
C HIS A 6 -6.09 10.78 7.24
N LEU A 7 -4.93 10.77 6.58
CA LEU A 7 -3.75 11.48 7.08
C LEU A 7 -3.88 13.00 6.87
N PRO A 8 -3.23 13.82 7.71
CA PRO A 8 -3.17 15.27 7.51
C PRO A 8 -2.70 15.62 6.10
N ALA A 9 -3.41 16.50 5.40
CA ALA A 9 -3.08 16.80 4.01
C ALA A 9 -1.70 17.46 3.86
N PHE A 10 -0.88 16.94 2.95
CA PHE A 10 0.43 17.50 2.63
C PHE A 10 0.81 17.26 1.18
N ILE A 11 1.12 18.35 0.46
CA ILE A 11 1.37 18.34 -1.00
C ILE A 11 0.26 17.58 -1.75
N GLY A 12 -0.99 17.83 -1.37
CA GLY A 12 -2.17 17.20 -1.96
C GLY A 12 -2.37 15.71 -1.65
N LYS A 13 -1.55 15.12 -0.77
CA LYS A 13 -1.63 13.70 -0.39
C LYS A 13 -2.21 13.52 1.02
N THR A 14 -3.01 12.48 1.19
CA THR A 14 -3.74 12.15 2.43
C THR A 14 -3.82 10.65 2.72
N THR A 15 -3.26 9.84 1.82
CA THR A 15 -3.35 8.38 1.90
C THR A 15 -1.96 7.79 1.66
N ILE A 16 -1.60 6.75 2.38
CA ILE A 16 -0.42 5.93 2.12
C ILE A 16 -0.92 4.60 1.58
N TRP A 17 -0.39 4.19 0.43
CA TRP A 17 -0.54 2.83 -0.06
C TRP A 17 0.64 2.00 0.40
N VAL A 18 0.32 0.90 1.10
CA VAL A 18 1.28 -0.01 1.71
C VAL A 18 1.34 -1.29 0.88
N VAL A 19 2.54 -1.61 0.39
CA VAL A 19 2.81 -2.85 -0.35
C VAL A 19 3.95 -3.57 0.33
N VAL A 20 3.75 -4.86 0.63
CA VAL A 20 4.74 -5.69 1.31
C VAL A 20 5.05 -6.89 0.44
N ASN A 21 6.34 -7.12 0.21
CA ASN A 21 6.81 -8.37 -0.36
C ASN A 21 6.91 -9.41 0.78
N GLN A 22 6.03 -10.43 0.74
CA GLN A 22 5.96 -11.43 1.81
C GLN A 22 7.21 -12.33 1.90
N LEU A 23 8.01 -12.43 0.83
CA LEU A 23 9.23 -13.23 0.82
C LEU A 23 10.40 -12.48 1.46
N SER A 24 10.71 -11.29 0.96
CA SER A 24 11.83 -10.47 1.45
C SER A 24 11.52 -9.69 2.72
N LYS A 25 10.24 -9.56 3.07
CA LYS A 25 9.72 -8.65 4.11
C LYS A 25 9.96 -7.16 3.83
N SER A 26 10.41 -6.81 2.61
CA SER A 26 10.54 -5.40 2.22
C SER A 26 9.15 -4.77 2.09
N ALA A 27 9.02 -3.56 2.63
CA ALA A 27 7.82 -2.74 2.53
C ALA A 27 8.06 -1.57 1.58
N HIS A 28 7.01 -1.12 0.91
CA HIS A 28 7.01 0.06 0.07
C HIS A 28 5.82 0.94 0.43
N PHE A 29 6.07 2.24 0.58
CA PHE A 29 5.08 3.20 1.03
C PHE A 29 4.92 4.32 0.01
N MET A 30 3.75 4.39 -0.61
CA MET A 30 3.47 5.37 -1.66
C MET A 30 2.40 6.35 -1.20
N GLY A 31 2.75 7.63 -1.12
CA GLY A 31 1.77 8.68 -0.82
C GLY A 31 0.85 8.94 -2.01
N LEU A 32 -0.46 8.92 -1.76
CA LEU A 32 -1.55 9.11 -2.72
C LEU A 32 -2.47 10.29 -2.31
N PRO A 33 -3.14 10.94 -3.28
CA PRO A 33 -4.19 11.93 -3.00
C PRO A 33 -5.42 11.30 -2.34
N SER A 34 -6.36 12.13 -1.89
CA SER A 34 -7.62 11.67 -1.27
C SER A 34 -8.55 10.93 -2.24
N LYS A 35 -8.47 11.27 -3.53
CA LYS A 35 -9.22 10.65 -4.61
C LYS A 35 -8.26 10.21 -5.69
N PHE A 36 -8.29 8.93 -6.03
CA PHE A 36 -7.52 8.35 -7.11
C PHE A 36 -8.32 7.23 -7.76
N TYR A 37 -7.95 6.91 -8.99
CA TYR A 37 -8.60 5.88 -9.79
C TYR A 37 -7.71 4.66 -9.92
N VAL A 38 -8.32 3.52 -10.27
CA VAL A 38 -7.59 2.27 -10.47
C VAL A 38 -6.49 2.42 -11.53
N ALA A 39 -6.74 3.16 -12.61
CA ALA A 39 -5.74 3.41 -13.66
C ALA A 39 -4.50 4.17 -13.13
N SER A 40 -4.68 5.20 -12.31
CA SER A 40 -3.56 5.89 -11.67
C SER A 40 -2.81 4.98 -10.69
N LEU A 41 -3.53 4.13 -9.96
CA LEU A 41 -2.93 3.17 -9.03
C LEU A 41 -2.08 2.13 -9.76
N THR A 42 -2.51 1.67 -10.94
CA THR A 42 -1.72 0.73 -11.75
C THR A 42 -0.44 1.33 -12.31
N ILE A 43 -0.43 2.64 -12.59
CA ILE A 43 0.81 3.33 -12.98
C ILE A 43 1.79 3.35 -11.80
N VAL A 44 1.32 3.71 -10.61
CA VAL A 44 2.15 3.70 -9.38
C VAL A 44 2.65 2.28 -9.08
N PHE A 45 1.81 1.26 -9.24
CA PHE A 45 2.23 -0.14 -9.10
C PHE A 45 3.38 -0.47 -10.05
N SER A 46 3.25 -0.07 -11.31
CA SER A 46 4.25 -0.36 -12.34
C SER A 46 5.59 0.31 -12.04
N THR A 47 5.56 1.60 -11.68
CA THR A 47 6.78 2.39 -11.45
C THR A 47 7.47 2.06 -10.13
N GLU A 48 6.73 1.74 -9.07
CA GLU A 48 7.31 1.54 -7.74
C GLU A 48 7.51 0.07 -7.39
N ILE A 49 6.60 -0.82 -7.79
CA ILE A 49 6.64 -2.23 -7.38
C ILE A 49 7.17 -3.09 -8.51
N TYR A 50 6.52 -3.07 -9.68
CA TYR A 50 6.89 -3.92 -10.81
C TYR A 50 8.32 -3.63 -11.30
N ARG A 51 8.72 -2.36 -11.39
CA ARG A 51 10.09 -1.98 -11.76
C ARG A 51 11.15 -2.59 -10.82
N ARG A 52 10.86 -2.72 -9.52
CA ARG A 52 11.82 -3.19 -8.51
C ARG A 52 11.82 -4.71 -8.35
N HIS A 53 10.65 -5.34 -8.46
CA HIS A 53 10.45 -6.77 -8.11
C HIS A 53 9.94 -7.65 -9.25
N GLY A 54 9.57 -7.06 -10.39
CA GLY A 54 8.83 -7.73 -11.46
C GLY A 54 7.37 -7.98 -11.12
N MET A 55 6.69 -8.80 -11.93
CA MET A 55 5.29 -9.15 -11.70
C MET A 55 5.21 -10.17 -10.57
N PRO A 56 4.44 -9.92 -9.49
CA PRO A 56 4.26 -10.91 -8.44
C PRO A 56 3.47 -12.12 -8.95
N LYS A 57 3.81 -13.31 -8.44
CA LYS A 57 3.04 -14.54 -8.70
C LYS A 57 1.67 -14.51 -8.04
N SER A 58 1.58 -13.91 -6.86
CA SER A 58 0.32 -13.72 -6.14
C SER A 58 0.29 -12.40 -5.40
N ILE A 59 -0.91 -11.87 -5.23
CA ILE A 59 -1.17 -10.64 -4.48
C ILE A 59 -2.24 -10.95 -3.45
N VAL A 60 -1.99 -10.54 -2.21
CA VAL A 60 -3.02 -10.48 -1.17
C VAL A 60 -3.35 -9.01 -0.90
N SER A 61 -4.63 -8.63 -1.01
CA SER A 61 -5.13 -7.31 -0.63
C SER A 61 -6.37 -7.41 0.24
N ASP A 62 -6.76 -6.32 0.87
CA ASP A 62 -8.09 -6.19 1.45
C ASP A 62 -9.17 -6.12 0.34
N ARG A 63 -10.44 -6.02 0.77
CA ARG A 63 -11.59 -5.96 -0.14
C ARG A 63 -11.93 -4.52 -0.56
N ASP A 64 -10.95 -3.61 -0.58
CA ASP A 64 -11.16 -2.27 -1.09
C ASP A 64 -11.72 -2.31 -2.52
N ARG A 65 -12.64 -1.38 -2.83
CA ARG A 65 -13.32 -1.30 -4.12
C ARG A 65 -12.34 -1.19 -5.29
N LEU A 66 -11.18 -0.58 -5.09
CA LEU A 66 -10.16 -0.42 -6.13
C LEU A 66 -9.52 -1.77 -6.50
N PHE A 67 -9.11 -2.57 -5.52
CA PHE A 67 -8.55 -3.91 -5.74
C PHE A 67 -9.61 -4.91 -6.23
N MET A 68 -10.87 -4.70 -5.82
CA MET A 68 -12.00 -5.50 -6.26
C MET A 68 -12.51 -5.15 -7.66
N SER A 69 -12.02 -4.05 -8.25
CA SER A 69 -12.46 -3.59 -9.57
C SER A 69 -12.14 -4.61 -10.67
N ARG A 70 -12.98 -4.62 -11.70
CA ARG A 70 -12.80 -5.50 -12.87
C ARG A 70 -11.47 -5.25 -13.56
N PHE A 71 -11.11 -3.98 -13.76
CA PHE A 71 -9.86 -3.59 -14.40
C PHE A 71 -8.63 -4.12 -13.64
N TRP A 72 -8.60 -3.97 -12.31
CA TRP A 72 -7.50 -4.49 -11.50
C TRP A 72 -7.39 -6.01 -11.60
N LYS A 73 -8.53 -6.71 -11.48
CA LYS A 73 -8.59 -8.18 -11.59
C LYS A 73 -8.11 -8.68 -12.93
N GLU A 74 -8.61 -8.12 -14.02
CA GLU A 74 -8.23 -8.51 -15.38
C GLU A 74 -6.75 -8.20 -15.65
N LEU A 75 -6.25 -7.03 -15.25
CA LEU A 75 -4.84 -6.67 -15.42
C LEU A 75 -3.91 -7.73 -14.82
N PHE A 76 -4.12 -8.10 -13.56
CA PHE A 76 -3.25 -9.06 -12.89
C PHE A 76 -3.47 -10.49 -13.37
N THR A 77 -4.72 -10.88 -13.67
CA THR A 77 -5.01 -12.22 -14.19
C THR A 77 -4.35 -12.45 -15.56
N LEU A 78 -4.40 -11.45 -16.46
CA LEU A 78 -3.75 -11.51 -17.77
C LEU A 78 -2.22 -11.60 -17.69
N ASN A 79 -1.64 -11.06 -16.62
CA ASN A 79 -0.21 -11.17 -16.35
C ASN A 79 0.17 -12.42 -15.54
N GLY A 80 -0.76 -13.36 -15.34
CA GLY A 80 -0.52 -14.61 -14.61
C GLY A 80 -0.42 -14.47 -13.10
N THR A 81 -0.82 -13.33 -12.53
CA THR A 81 -0.84 -13.10 -11.08
C THR A 81 -2.14 -13.60 -10.47
N THR A 82 -2.02 -14.42 -9.43
CA THR A 82 -3.18 -14.88 -8.65
C THR A 82 -3.57 -13.84 -7.61
N LEU A 83 -4.81 -13.34 -7.66
CA LEU A 83 -5.33 -12.41 -6.66
C LEU A 83 -6.07 -13.16 -5.54
N ALA A 84 -5.72 -12.85 -4.30
CA ALA A 84 -6.41 -13.30 -3.10
C ALA A 84 -6.84 -12.08 -2.28
N PHE A 85 -8.04 -12.16 -1.69
CA PHE A 85 -8.59 -11.07 -0.88
C PHE A 85 -8.72 -11.50 0.57
N SER A 86 -8.15 -10.73 1.50
CA SER A 86 -8.30 -10.99 2.93
C SER A 86 -9.77 -10.84 3.34
N GLY A 87 -10.22 -11.72 4.23
CA GLY A 87 -11.55 -11.63 4.84
C GLY A 87 -11.52 -10.72 6.07
N THR A 88 -12.68 -10.19 6.46
CA THR A 88 -12.86 -9.41 7.71
C THR A 88 -12.49 -10.19 8.98
N TYR A 89 -12.33 -11.51 8.88
CA TYR A 89 -12.11 -12.44 9.99
C TYR A 89 -10.90 -13.38 9.80
N HIS A 90 -9.85 -13.01 9.05
CA HIS A 90 -8.63 -13.84 8.92
C HIS A 90 -7.36 -13.11 9.38
N PRO A 91 -7.00 -13.22 10.67
CA PRO A 91 -5.81 -12.61 11.25
C PRO A 91 -4.48 -13.12 10.67
N GLN A 92 -4.44 -14.33 10.09
CA GLN A 92 -3.19 -14.96 9.66
C GLN A 92 -2.63 -14.40 8.34
N THR A 93 -3.47 -14.15 7.33
CA THR A 93 -3.02 -13.60 6.04
C THR A 93 -2.77 -12.09 6.11
N ASP A 94 -3.45 -11.43 7.03
CA ASP A 94 -3.44 -9.97 7.22
C ASP A 94 -2.55 -9.51 8.39
N GLY A 95 -2.03 -10.46 9.18
CA GLY A 95 -1.24 -10.15 10.38
C GLY A 95 0.04 -9.39 10.08
N GLN A 96 0.75 -9.72 9.00
CA GLN A 96 1.95 -8.99 8.60
C GLN A 96 1.64 -7.55 8.18
N MET A 97 0.56 -7.36 7.42
CA MET A 97 0.14 -6.03 6.99
C MET A 97 -0.29 -5.18 8.20
N LYS A 98 -1.08 -5.75 9.11
CA LYS A 98 -1.51 -5.10 10.35
C LYS A 98 -0.34 -4.70 11.25
N VAL A 99 0.62 -5.60 11.45
CA VAL A 99 1.82 -5.31 12.24
C VAL A 99 2.62 -4.19 11.60
N LEU A 100 2.81 -4.23 10.27
CA LEU A 100 3.55 -3.19 9.57
C LEU A 100 2.84 -1.83 9.62
N ASN A 101 1.52 -1.78 9.42
CA ASN A 101 0.76 -0.53 9.53
C ASN A 101 0.88 0.05 10.94
N CYS A 102 0.81 -0.79 11.98
CA CYS A 102 1.02 -0.37 13.37
C CYS A 102 2.43 0.23 13.57
N ILE A 103 3.48 -0.46 13.08
CA ILE A 103 4.86 0.02 13.14
C ILE A 103 5.01 1.36 12.41
N LEU A 104 4.45 1.48 11.21
CA LEU A 104 4.49 2.71 10.42
C LEU A 104 3.76 3.86 11.13
N GLU A 105 2.58 3.62 11.70
CA GLU A 105 1.88 4.62 12.48
C GLU A 105 2.69 5.07 13.70
N THR A 106 3.28 4.14 14.44
CA THR A 106 4.16 4.48 15.58
C THR A 106 5.37 5.30 15.13
N PHE A 107 6.02 4.89 14.03
CA PHE A 107 7.12 5.64 13.44
C PHE A 107 6.68 7.08 13.10
N LEU A 108 5.59 7.25 12.36
CA LEU A 108 5.10 8.58 11.99
C LEU A 108 4.70 9.42 13.21
N ARG A 109 4.12 8.84 14.26
CA ARG A 109 3.80 9.56 15.49
C ARG A 109 5.06 10.11 16.17
N CYS A 110 6.16 9.35 16.17
CA CYS A 110 7.43 9.80 16.75
C CYS A 110 8.11 10.87 15.89
N PHE A 111 8.25 10.63 14.59
CA PHE A 111 9.05 11.49 13.70
C PHE A 111 8.35 12.76 13.26
N VAL A 112 7.02 12.77 13.32
CA VAL A 112 6.19 13.87 12.82
C VAL A 112 5.45 14.55 13.98
N SER A 113 5.90 14.33 15.22
CA SER A 113 5.25 14.83 16.45
C SER A 113 5.10 16.35 16.44
N GLU A 114 6.14 17.09 16.04
CA GLU A 114 6.11 18.56 16.02
C GLU A 114 5.33 19.14 14.82
N GLU A 115 5.30 18.44 13.68
CA GLU A 115 4.61 18.93 12.48
C GLU A 115 3.91 17.82 11.69
N PRO A 116 2.76 17.29 12.18
CA PRO A 116 2.05 16.11 11.64
C PRO A 116 1.79 16.12 10.14
N LYS A 117 1.73 17.31 9.53
CA LYS A 117 1.55 17.47 8.08
C LYS A 117 2.75 16.93 7.30
N ARG A 118 3.97 16.95 7.83
CA ARG A 118 5.18 16.59 7.07
C ARG A 118 5.40 15.08 6.90
N TRP A 119 4.45 14.21 7.25
CA TRP A 119 4.59 12.75 7.21
C TRP A 119 5.14 12.20 5.89
N LEU A 120 4.75 12.78 4.76
CA LEU A 120 5.23 12.36 3.43
C LEU A 120 6.76 12.50 3.29
N ARG A 121 7.36 13.48 3.97
CA ARG A 121 8.81 13.67 3.97
C ARG A 121 9.54 12.56 4.70
N PHE A 122 8.90 11.86 5.63
CA PHE A 122 9.53 10.80 6.43
C PHE A 122 9.24 9.40 5.90
N LEU A 123 8.34 9.25 4.91
CA LEU A 123 8.00 7.94 4.34
C LEU A 123 9.21 7.18 3.78
N HIS A 124 10.12 7.87 3.10
CA HIS A 124 11.31 7.25 2.55
C HIS A 124 12.25 6.71 3.64
N LEU A 125 12.26 7.32 4.83
CA LEU A 125 13.03 6.83 5.97
C LEU A 125 12.38 5.62 6.62
N ALA A 126 11.05 5.50 6.54
CA ALA A 126 10.34 4.31 7.02
C ALA A 126 10.54 3.08 6.11
N GLU A 127 10.96 3.30 4.85
CA GLU A 127 11.20 2.25 3.85
C GLU A 127 12.58 1.60 3.97
N TYR A 128 13.53 2.25 4.67
CA TYR A 128 14.91 1.79 4.90
C TYR A 128 15.02 0.96 6.17
#